data_AF-A0A518IBB9-F1
#
_entry.id   AF-A0A518IBB9-F1
#
_cell.length_a   1.000
_cell.length_b   1.000
_cell.length_c   1.000
_cell.angle_alpha   90.00
_cell.angle_beta   90.00
_cell.angle_gamma   90.00
#
_symmetry.space_group_name_H-M   'P 1'
#
loop_
_entity.id
_entity.type
_entity.pdbx_description
1 polymer ?
#
loop_
_entity_poly.entity_id
_entity_poly.type
_entity_poly.pdbx_seq_one_letter_code
_entity_poly.pdbx_strand_id
1 'polypeptide(L)'
;MKKLLLLFCLYFTGISFVSVNQSPVAFSDQPQQSLKRQQDHLQPNIQSTVKEETTGELITPDAISHEQGACYVARLALPRSADRKSKSNCVLLEDGKPLSHPHARHQLIREQGKGHYSHWTSTTLYFSASDSSDPRTNGKKYELVNRESYTEKQSSFVLTAAQSAIQLPAFPDRKIQPVKLTWQNLDSQNKVALHWNREGDPDLTSQDAMLASILTPAMKEEEKALAIWKFLVDWRYHFTPAEQGDELHDPVKFLNVYGYGFCDDCATNFAVLARKAGLRSRVWGLSGHVVAEAFYDGRWHMFDPDHQAVYRNQQGIIAGVEELAKHPELITKTPHDPIGSPSQLIADLYTSTDNNRASERQPHIKDSTLSPVLEPLDRVEFRFTKSEYVHQKNKTEKSRPPVAGNGTLNRTIRQFQSLKQTAPNQRQWHLSWSYVLLKGTLELELKTNAPTPTVFVSLDAKTWHQLEGVLTNQTLAISLDQWIHKQPTAVYGCFIRIENSNGADPAKFIKQLDSEWIFQFAPRALAHVQSAQNQFEMKLNPPPPKKGKGLKVQLVWKETK
;
A
#
# COMPACT_ATOMS: atom_id res chain seq x y z
N MET A 1 -18.08 45.93 -28.79
CA MET A 1 -17.73 47.23 -29.39
C MET A 1 -16.22 47.32 -29.55
N LYS A 2 -15.77 47.34 -30.81
CA LYS A 2 -14.55 47.94 -31.42
C LYS A 2 -13.44 48.44 -30.46
N LYS A 3 -12.24 47.82 -30.49
CA LYS A 3 -11.05 48.13 -31.34
C LYS A 3 -10.34 49.45 -31.03
N LEU A 4 -9.04 49.37 -30.67
CA LEU A 4 -7.95 50.25 -31.12
C LEU A 4 -6.61 49.48 -30.88
N LEU A 5 -5.88 48.99 -31.89
CA LEU A 5 -4.88 49.66 -32.78
C LEU A 5 -3.67 50.23 -32.01
N LEU A 6 -2.39 50.13 -32.42
CA LEU A 6 -1.65 49.52 -33.55
C LEU A 6 -0.12 49.73 -33.27
N LEU A 7 0.73 49.22 -34.19
CA LEU A 7 2.13 49.56 -34.55
C LEU A 7 3.21 48.53 -34.09
N PHE A 8 4.14 48.04 -34.93
CA PHE A 8 4.84 48.60 -36.11
C PHE A 8 5.40 47.48 -37.08
N CYS A 9 5.25 47.70 -38.41
CA CYS A 9 6.04 47.39 -39.66
C CYS A 9 7.19 46.34 -39.73
N LEU A 10 7.66 45.79 -40.88
CA LEU A 10 7.33 45.69 -42.33
C LEU A 10 8.37 44.73 -43.01
N TYR A 11 8.11 44.37 -44.28
CA TYR A 11 8.97 43.81 -45.37
C TYR A 11 8.95 42.27 -45.56
N PHE A 12 8.83 41.66 -46.76
CA PHE A 12 9.06 42.04 -48.17
C PHE A 12 8.13 41.23 -49.13
N THR A 13 8.04 41.69 -50.38
CA THR A 13 7.20 41.31 -51.54
C THR A 13 7.62 40.05 -52.34
N GLY A 14 6.69 39.40 -53.08
CA GLY A 14 7.03 38.72 -54.36
C GLY A 14 6.13 37.58 -54.93
N ILE A 15 5.13 37.93 -55.76
CA ILE A 15 4.81 37.36 -57.10
C ILE A 15 4.09 35.97 -57.28
N SER A 16 2.86 36.10 -57.82
CA SER A 16 2.11 35.37 -58.88
C SER A 16 1.52 33.95 -58.75
N PHE A 17 0.20 33.92 -59.00
CA PHE A 17 -0.69 32.78 -59.27
C PHE A 17 -0.87 32.54 -60.79
N VAL A 18 -1.11 31.29 -61.21
CA VAL A 18 -2.01 30.93 -62.33
C VAL A 18 -2.75 29.58 -62.04
N SER A 19 -4.08 29.67 -61.93
CA SER A 19 -5.19 28.83 -62.48
C SER A 19 -4.99 27.35 -62.88
N VAL A 20 -5.96 26.41 -62.89
CA VAL A 20 -7.33 26.13 -62.37
C VAL A 20 -7.63 24.71 -62.93
N ASN A 21 -8.28 23.80 -62.18
CA ASN A 21 -9.43 23.01 -62.69
C ASN A 21 -10.08 22.15 -61.60
N GLN A 22 -11.41 22.23 -61.54
CA GLN A 22 -12.31 21.48 -60.67
C GLN A 22 -12.82 20.20 -61.36
N SER A 23 -13.06 19.14 -60.58
CA SER A 23 -14.29 18.32 -60.61
C SER A 23 -14.30 17.30 -59.44
N PRO A 24 -15.48 16.79 -59.02
CA PRO A 24 -15.81 16.53 -57.61
C PRO A 24 -15.56 15.07 -57.19
N VAL A 25 -15.24 14.86 -55.91
CA VAL A 25 -15.13 13.51 -55.33
C VAL A 25 -16.31 13.24 -54.41
N ALA A 26 -17.01 12.16 -54.72
CA ALA A 26 -18.16 11.62 -54.02
C ALA A 26 -17.79 11.10 -52.62
N PHE A 27 -18.72 11.26 -51.69
CA PHE A 27 -18.71 10.64 -50.36
C PHE A 27 -18.66 9.11 -50.47
N SER A 28 -17.71 8.48 -49.78
CA SER A 28 -17.80 7.08 -49.38
C SER A 28 -17.65 6.97 -47.86
N ASP A 29 -18.72 6.48 -47.23
CA ASP A 29 -18.70 6.01 -45.86
C ASP A 29 -17.84 4.75 -45.77
N GLN A 30 -16.73 4.83 -45.05
CA GLN A 30 -15.95 3.69 -44.57
C GLN A 30 -15.70 3.90 -43.07
N PRO A 31 -15.98 2.89 -42.21
CA PRO A 31 -15.76 3.02 -40.76
C PRO A 31 -14.26 3.17 -40.51
N GLN A 32 -13.86 4.18 -39.71
CA GLN A 32 -12.53 4.24 -39.14
C GLN A 32 -12.31 3.01 -38.24
N GLN A 33 -11.74 1.95 -38.81
CA GLN A 33 -11.09 0.90 -38.05
C GLN A 33 -9.97 1.55 -37.23
N SER A 34 -10.14 1.53 -35.91
CA SER A 34 -9.08 1.85 -34.96
C SER A 34 -7.89 0.93 -35.21
N LEU A 35 -6.81 1.48 -35.76
CA LEU A 35 -5.50 0.83 -35.79
C LEU A 35 -5.00 0.67 -34.35
N LYS A 36 -5.37 -0.42 -33.68
CA LYS A 36 -4.61 -0.92 -32.53
C LYS A 36 -3.21 -1.23 -33.05
N ARG A 37 -2.22 -0.37 -32.78
CA ARG A 37 -0.82 -0.79 -32.84
C ARG A 37 -0.71 -2.00 -31.92
N GLN A 38 -0.32 -3.16 -32.46
CA GLN A 38 0.19 -4.26 -31.64
C GLN A 38 1.38 -3.68 -30.88
N GLN A 39 1.18 -3.41 -29.59
CA GLN A 39 2.26 -3.04 -28.71
C GLN A 39 3.03 -4.33 -28.45
N ASP A 40 4.31 -4.41 -28.82
CA ASP A 40 5.11 -5.61 -28.56
C ASP A 40 5.27 -5.77 -27.04
N HIS A 41 4.57 -6.74 -26.46
CA HIS A 41 4.66 -7.04 -25.03
C HIS A 41 5.90 -7.90 -24.75
N LEU A 42 6.67 -7.53 -23.73
CA LEU A 42 7.66 -8.42 -23.15
C LEU A 42 6.94 -9.59 -22.46
N GLN A 43 7.24 -10.82 -22.86
CA GLN A 43 6.74 -12.04 -22.23
C GLN A 43 7.87 -12.75 -21.49
N PRO A 44 8.12 -12.41 -20.21
CA PRO A 44 9.26 -12.94 -19.50
C PRO A 44 9.04 -14.39 -19.06
N ASN A 45 10.12 -15.17 -19.03
CA ASN A 45 10.09 -16.56 -18.59
C ASN A 45 9.69 -16.68 -17.12
N ILE A 46 9.04 -17.80 -16.77
CA ILE A 46 8.61 -18.12 -15.41
C ILE A 46 9.28 -19.40 -14.95
N GLN A 47 9.99 -19.30 -13.83
CA GLN A 47 10.54 -20.43 -13.10
C GLN A 47 9.54 -20.88 -12.04
N SER A 48 9.43 -22.19 -11.85
CA SER A 48 8.51 -22.80 -10.88
C SER A 48 9.29 -23.70 -9.93
N THR A 49 8.97 -23.63 -8.64
CA THR A 49 9.55 -24.52 -7.63
C THR A 49 8.47 -24.90 -6.63
N VAL A 50 8.27 -26.21 -6.43
CA VAL A 50 7.36 -26.69 -5.39
C VAL A 50 8.03 -26.49 -4.03
N LYS A 51 7.32 -25.87 -3.10
CA LYS A 51 7.76 -25.65 -1.73
C LYS A 51 6.69 -26.11 -0.76
N GLU A 52 7.12 -26.39 0.46
CA GLU A 52 6.23 -26.68 1.58
C GLU A 52 6.46 -25.62 2.65
N GLU A 53 5.38 -25.02 3.15
CA GLU A 53 5.42 -24.17 4.34
C GLU A 53 4.57 -24.81 5.44
N THR A 54 5.13 -24.86 6.65
CA THR A 54 4.38 -25.20 7.84
C THR A 54 4.03 -23.90 8.55
N THR A 55 2.74 -23.59 8.66
CA THR A 55 2.26 -22.48 9.48
C THR A 55 1.67 -23.04 10.77
N GLY A 56 2.21 -22.63 11.91
CA GLY A 56 1.78 -23.06 13.24
C GLY A 56 1.10 -21.94 14.00
N GLU A 57 0.13 -22.29 14.83
CA GLU A 57 -0.41 -21.42 15.87
C GLU A 57 -0.29 -22.12 17.22
N LEU A 58 0.44 -21.50 18.16
CA LEU A 58 0.48 -21.94 19.55
C LEU A 58 -0.83 -21.56 20.23
N ILE A 59 -1.53 -22.56 20.78
CA ILE A 59 -2.78 -22.36 21.51
C ILE A 59 -2.43 -22.10 22.96
N THR A 60 -2.63 -20.86 23.41
CA THR A 60 -2.35 -20.46 24.79
C THR A 60 -3.52 -20.85 25.72
N PRO A 61 -3.26 -21.14 27.02
CA PRO A 61 -4.31 -21.56 27.95
C PRO A 61 -5.49 -20.60 28.07
N ASP A 62 -5.27 -19.29 27.94
CA ASP A 62 -6.30 -18.24 27.96
C ASP A 62 -7.22 -18.26 26.73
N ALA A 63 -6.75 -18.85 25.62
CA ALA A 63 -7.58 -19.06 24.42
C ALA A 63 -8.48 -20.31 24.53
N ILE A 64 -8.32 -21.12 25.58
CA ILE A 64 -9.01 -22.40 25.76
C ILE A 64 -10.11 -22.27 26.83
N SER A 65 -11.33 -22.67 26.47
CA SER A 65 -12.45 -22.79 27.39
C SER A 65 -12.91 -24.25 27.49
N HIS A 66 -13.24 -24.70 28.70
CA HIS A 66 -13.94 -25.98 28.86
C HIS A 66 -15.30 -25.89 28.19
N GLU A 67 -15.69 -26.97 27.51
CA GLU A 67 -16.99 -27.06 26.85
C GLU A 67 -17.84 -28.12 27.54
N GLN A 68 -17.72 -29.38 27.15
CA GLN A 68 -18.52 -30.47 27.71
C GLN A 68 -17.72 -31.77 27.76
N GLY A 69 -17.83 -32.52 28.86
CA GLY A 69 -17.10 -33.78 29.03
C GLY A 69 -15.59 -33.56 28.89
N ALA A 70 -14.93 -34.37 28.05
CA ALA A 70 -13.50 -34.23 27.75
C ALA A 70 -13.18 -33.13 26.71
N CYS A 71 -14.19 -32.41 26.19
CA CYS A 71 -14.05 -31.43 25.13
C CYS A 71 -13.71 -30.03 25.65
N TYR A 72 -12.76 -29.41 24.98
CA TYR A 72 -12.37 -28.01 25.14
C TYR A 72 -12.46 -27.31 23.79
N VAL A 73 -12.71 -26.00 23.84
CA VAL A 73 -12.76 -25.13 22.67
C VAL A 73 -11.63 -24.12 22.75
N ALA A 74 -10.81 -24.06 21.71
CA ALA A 74 -9.79 -23.05 21.52
C ALA A 74 -10.24 -22.02 20.47
N ARG A 75 -10.02 -20.73 20.77
CA ARG A 75 -10.11 -19.64 19.80
C ARG A 75 -8.76 -19.45 19.11
N LEU A 76 -8.78 -19.50 17.79
CA LEU A 76 -7.60 -19.35 16.95
C LEU A 76 -7.50 -17.93 16.40
N ALA A 77 -6.29 -17.39 16.41
CA ALA A 77 -5.94 -16.10 15.84
C ALA A 77 -5.76 -16.16 14.33
N LEU A 78 -5.30 -17.29 13.78
CA LEU A 78 -5.03 -17.43 12.34
C LEU A 78 -6.21 -18.12 11.64
N PRO A 79 -7.03 -17.39 10.85
CA PRO A 79 -8.15 -17.98 10.14
C PRO A 79 -7.67 -18.96 9.06
N ARG A 80 -8.18 -20.20 9.08
CA ARG A 80 -7.83 -21.26 8.10
C ARG A 80 -9.06 -21.96 7.55
N SER A 81 -8.94 -22.67 6.43
CA SER A 81 -10.03 -23.52 5.93
C SER A 81 -10.33 -24.64 6.93
N ALA A 82 -11.61 -24.82 7.27
CA ALA A 82 -12.04 -25.61 8.43
C ALA A 82 -13.22 -26.54 8.09
N ASP A 83 -13.36 -27.62 8.87
CA ASP A 83 -14.20 -28.80 8.64
C ASP A 83 -15.68 -28.48 8.39
N ARG A 84 -16.20 -27.37 8.91
CA ARG A 84 -17.59 -26.95 8.70
C ARG A 84 -17.93 -26.62 7.25
N LYS A 85 -16.98 -26.08 6.48
CA LYS A 85 -17.19 -25.65 5.08
C LYS A 85 -16.32 -26.41 4.07
N SER A 86 -15.25 -27.05 4.53
CA SER A 86 -14.26 -27.75 3.70
C SER A 86 -13.43 -28.69 4.56
N LYS A 87 -12.77 -29.72 4.02
CA LYS A 87 -11.86 -30.53 4.83
C LYS A 87 -10.65 -29.69 5.29
N SER A 88 -10.39 -29.63 6.60
CA SER A 88 -9.21 -28.94 7.15
C SER A 88 -7.92 -29.67 6.76
N ASN A 89 -6.84 -28.92 6.51
CA ASN A 89 -5.48 -29.47 6.34
C ASN A 89 -4.65 -29.33 7.63
N CYS A 90 -5.26 -28.86 8.72
CA CYS A 90 -4.57 -28.63 9.98
C CYS A 90 -4.40 -29.90 10.80
N VAL A 91 -3.26 -30.02 11.46
CA VAL A 91 -2.89 -31.07 12.42
C VAL A 91 -2.70 -30.42 13.78
N LEU A 92 -3.38 -30.93 14.81
CA LEU A 92 -3.16 -30.51 16.19
C LEU A 92 -2.02 -31.31 16.79
N LEU A 93 -1.01 -30.62 17.31
CA LEU A 93 0.14 -31.19 18.00
C LEU A 93 -0.02 -31.02 19.51
N GLU A 94 0.31 -32.06 20.28
CA GLU A 94 0.54 -32.03 21.72
C GLU A 94 2.02 -32.34 21.96
N ASP A 95 2.75 -31.40 22.56
CA ASP A 95 4.21 -31.46 22.77
C ASP A 95 4.99 -31.82 21.49
N GLY A 96 4.56 -31.23 20.37
CA GLY A 96 5.15 -31.45 19.04
C GLY A 96 4.73 -32.75 18.35
N LYS A 97 3.90 -33.60 18.99
CA LYS A 97 3.41 -34.85 18.41
C LYS A 97 1.96 -34.72 17.93
N PRO A 98 1.61 -35.18 16.71
CA PRO A 98 0.23 -35.16 16.23
C PRO A 98 -0.73 -35.91 17.15
N LEU A 99 -1.86 -35.28 17.47
CA LEU A 99 -3.00 -35.98 18.04
C LEU A 99 -3.67 -36.88 16.99
N SER A 100 -4.18 -38.01 17.46
CA SER A 100 -4.48 -39.18 16.63
C SER A 100 -5.79 -39.12 15.87
N HIS A 101 -6.75 -38.28 16.26
CA HIS A 101 -8.11 -38.34 15.71
C HIS A 101 -8.59 -36.96 15.20
N PRO A 102 -8.10 -36.49 14.04
CA PRO A 102 -8.59 -35.28 13.36
C PRO A 102 -10.03 -35.45 12.85
N HIS A 103 -10.67 -34.32 12.54
CA HIS A 103 -12.02 -34.25 11.93
C HIS A 103 -13.10 -35.00 12.74
N ALA A 104 -12.91 -35.12 14.05
CA ALA A 104 -13.81 -35.86 14.91
C ALA A 104 -15.18 -35.17 15.03
N ARG A 105 -16.27 -35.95 15.08
CA ARG A 105 -17.56 -35.40 15.50
C ARG A 105 -17.45 -34.87 16.92
N HIS A 106 -18.01 -33.70 17.21
CA HIS A 106 -17.91 -33.09 18.54
C HIS A 106 -18.39 -34.02 19.66
N GLN A 107 -19.39 -34.87 19.39
CA GLN A 107 -19.84 -35.90 20.33
C GLN A 107 -18.71 -36.85 20.77
N LEU A 108 -17.87 -37.32 19.83
CA LEU A 108 -16.74 -38.20 20.15
C LEU A 108 -15.67 -37.48 20.98
N ILE A 109 -15.44 -36.20 20.72
CA ILE A 109 -14.52 -35.37 21.53
C ILE A 109 -15.02 -35.30 22.97
N ARG A 110 -16.32 -35.05 23.18
CA ARG A 110 -16.95 -34.93 24.50
C ARG A 110 -16.95 -36.25 25.28
N GLU A 111 -17.32 -37.34 24.62
CA GLU A 111 -17.55 -38.64 25.25
C GLU A 111 -16.26 -39.46 25.42
N GLN A 112 -15.36 -39.41 24.45
CA GLN A 112 -14.19 -40.29 24.42
C GLN A 112 -12.88 -39.58 24.75
N GLY A 113 -12.78 -38.28 24.45
CA GLY A 113 -11.54 -37.52 24.63
C GLY A 113 -10.38 -38.12 23.83
N LYS A 114 -9.24 -38.32 24.48
CA LYS A 114 -8.07 -39.08 23.96
C LYS A 114 -7.53 -38.56 22.63
N GLY A 115 -7.37 -37.24 22.51
CA GLY A 115 -6.79 -36.61 21.33
C GLY A 115 -7.73 -36.53 20.12
N HIS A 116 -9.05 -36.65 20.33
CA HIS A 116 -10.03 -36.27 19.31
C HIS A 116 -10.10 -34.76 19.18
N TYR A 117 -10.15 -34.28 17.93
CA TYR A 117 -10.29 -32.87 17.63
C TYR A 117 -10.99 -32.61 16.30
N SER A 118 -11.58 -31.42 16.18
CA SER A 118 -12.16 -30.87 14.96
C SER A 118 -11.81 -29.40 14.84
N HIS A 119 -11.12 -29.04 13.75
CA HIS A 119 -10.96 -27.65 13.37
C HIS A 119 -12.26 -27.22 12.69
N TRP A 120 -13.21 -26.75 13.49
CA TRP A 120 -14.61 -26.61 13.10
C TRP A 120 -14.86 -25.39 12.20
N THR A 121 -14.48 -24.19 12.65
CA THR A 121 -14.57 -22.96 11.85
C THR A 121 -13.20 -22.36 11.67
N SER A 122 -13.06 -21.33 10.83
CA SER A 122 -11.76 -20.73 10.55
C SER A 122 -10.99 -20.29 11.79
N THR A 123 -11.67 -19.99 12.89
CA THR A 123 -11.07 -19.51 14.14
C THR A 123 -11.45 -20.35 15.36
N THR A 124 -12.00 -21.56 15.19
CA THR A 124 -12.48 -22.37 16.32
C THR A 124 -12.09 -23.83 16.18
N LEU A 125 -11.41 -24.33 17.20
CA LEU A 125 -10.98 -25.73 17.33
C LEU A 125 -11.67 -26.37 18.54
N TYR A 126 -12.29 -27.52 18.33
CA TYR A 126 -12.76 -28.40 19.41
C TYR A 126 -11.72 -29.50 19.59
N PHE A 127 -11.27 -29.78 20.81
CA PHE A 127 -10.27 -30.83 21.04
C PHE A 127 -10.29 -31.37 22.46
N SER A 128 -9.53 -32.44 22.67
CA SER A 128 -9.22 -33.03 23.97
C SER A 128 -7.74 -33.36 24.02
N ALA A 129 -7.13 -33.33 25.22
CA ALA A 129 -5.77 -33.82 25.42
C ALA A 129 -5.66 -35.32 25.10
N SER A 130 -4.46 -35.81 24.79
CA SER A 130 -4.24 -37.25 24.46
C SER A 130 -4.61 -38.20 25.61
N ASP A 131 -4.48 -37.74 26.85
CA ASP A 131 -4.87 -38.42 28.09
C ASP A 131 -6.16 -37.88 28.70
N SER A 132 -6.85 -36.98 28.00
CA SER A 132 -8.08 -36.29 28.44
C SER A 132 -7.93 -35.42 29.69
N SER A 133 -6.70 -35.09 30.10
CA SER A 133 -6.44 -34.07 31.13
C SER A 133 -6.86 -32.67 30.67
N ASP A 134 -7.02 -31.74 31.61
CA ASP A 134 -7.37 -30.35 31.30
C ASP A 134 -6.23 -29.63 30.58
N PRO A 135 -6.35 -29.29 29.28
CA PRO A 135 -5.31 -28.67 28.48
C PRO A 135 -4.95 -27.24 28.92
N ARG A 136 -5.73 -26.62 29.81
CA ARG A 136 -5.42 -25.30 30.37
C ARG A 136 -4.38 -25.37 31.48
N THR A 137 -4.28 -26.52 32.15
CA THR A 137 -3.48 -26.66 33.39
C THR A 137 -2.55 -27.87 33.39
N ASN A 138 -2.63 -28.76 32.39
CA ASN A 138 -1.81 -29.98 32.34
C ASN A 138 -0.33 -29.75 31.97
N GLY A 139 0.06 -28.51 31.68
CA GLY A 139 1.44 -28.14 31.35
C GLY A 139 1.92 -28.57 29.96
N LYS A 140 1.03 -29.13 29.11
CA LYS A 140 1.37 -29.55 27.75
C LYS A 140 1.24 -28.40 26.75
N LYS A 141 2.02 -28.45 25.68
CA LYS A 141 2.01 -27.45 24.61
C LYS A 141 1.13 -27.90 23.44
N TYR A 142 0.11 -27.11 23.12
CA TYR A 142 -0.79 -27.37 21.99
C TYR A 142 -0.51 -26.45 20.82
N GLU A 143 -0.29 -27.01 19.63
CA GLU A 143 -0.03 -26.22 18.42
C GLU A 143 -0.85 -26.73 17.25
N LEU A 144 -1.64 -25.86 16.62
CA LEU A 144 -2.36 -26.20 15.39
C LEU A 144 -1.48 -25.82 14.20
N VAL A 145 -0.98 -26.81 13.47
CA VAL A 145 -0.12 -26.61 12.30
C VAL A 145 -0.85 -26.93 11.01
N ASN A 146 -0.61 -26.14 9.96
CA ASN A 146 -1.07 -26.40 8.60
C ASN A 146 0.15 -26.54 7.69
N ARG A 147 0.26 -27.66 6.99
CA ARG A 147 1.31 -27.89 5.99
C ARG A 147 0.70 -27.68 4.61
N GLU A 148 1.12 -26.61 3.96
CA GLU A 148 0.67 -26.30 2.61
C GLU A 148 1.82 -26.47 1.63
N SER A 149 1.62 -27.37 0.66
CA SER A 149 2.44 -27.42 -0.54
C SER A 149 1.93 -26.38 -1.53
N TYR A 150 2.81 -25.51 -2.01
CA TYR A 150 2.50 -24.49 -2.99
C TYR A 150 3.56 -24.47 -4.09
N THR A 151 3.21 -23.93 -5.25
CA THR A 151 4.20 -23.67 -6.30
C THR A 151 4.64 -22.22 -6.19
N GLU A 152 5.91 -21.99 -5.83
CA GLU A 152 6.51 -20.66 -5.96
C GLU A 152 6.84 -20.43 -7.42
N LYS A 153 6.38 -19.30 -7.94
CA LYS A 153 6.67 -18.83 -9.28
C LYS A 153 7.56 -17.60 -9.20
N GLN A 154 8.53 -17.51 -10.10
CA GLN A 154 9.43 -16.37 -10.21
C GLN A 154 9.61 -15.97 -11.66
N SER A 155 9.55 -14.68 -11.95
CA SER A 155 9.93 -14.12 -13.25
C SER A 155 10.92 -12.98 -13.06
N SER A 156 11.99 -12.95 -13.85
CA SER A 156 12.99 -11.87 -13.81
C SER A 156 13.45 -11.47 -15.20
N PHE A 157 13.55 -10.17 -15.42
CA PHE A 157 13.85 -9.56 -16.72
C PHE A 157 14.48 -8.18 -16.54
N VAL A 158 15.08 -7.64 -17.60
CA VAL A 158 15.72 -6.31 -17.59
C VAL A 158 15.02 -5.41 -18.61
N LEU A 159 14.59 -4.24 -18.16
CA LEU A 159 13.95 -3.21 -18.96
C LEU A 159 14.97 -2.15 -19.35
N THR A 160 15.07 -1.86 -20.65
CA THR A 160 16.02 -0.87 -21.19
C THR A 160 15.34 0.24 -21.99
N ALA A 161 14.01 0.18 -22.16
CA ALA A 161 13.24 1.18 -22.87
C ALA A 161 12.59 2.17 -21.89
N ALA A 162 12.28 3.37 -22.38
CA ALA A 162 11.56 4.40 -21.62
C ALA A 162 10.18 3.92 -21.14
N GLN A 163 9.53 3.10 -21.95
CA GLN A 163 8.22 2.52 -21.68
C GLN A 163 8.27 1.05 -22.11
N SER A 164 7.73 0.16 -21.29
CA SER A 164 7.68 -1.27 -21.56
C SER A 164 6.31 -1.79 -21.17
N ALA A 165 5.67 -2.54 -22.08
CA ALA A 165 4.51 -3.35 -21.79
C ALA A 165 4.97 -4.77 -21.47
N ILE A 166 4.47 -5.36 -20.40
CA ILE A 166 4.84 -6.70 -19.93
C ILE A 166 3.57 -7.55 -19.83
N GLN A 167 3.61 -8.77 -20.35
CA GLN A 167 2.50 -9.72 -20.26
C GLN A 167 2.97 -10.98 -19.53
N LEU A 168 2.32 -11.31 -18.43
CA LEU A 168 2.39 -12.63 -17.79
C LEU A 168 1.10 -13.42 -18.08
N PRO A 169 1.12 -14.76 -18.08
CA PRO A 169 -0.07 -15.56 -18.33
C PRO A 169 -1.13 -15.37 -17.23
N ALA A 170 -2.37 -15.75 -17.54
CA ALA A 170 -3.42 -15.93 -16.55
C ALA A 170 -3.25 -17.28 -15.82
N PHE A 171 -3.75 -17.36 -14.60
CA PHE A 171 -3.74 -18.54 -13.74
C PHE A 171 -5.18 -18.84 -13.30
N PRO A 172 -6.04 -19.32 -14.22
CA PRO A 172 -7.43 -19.64 -13.89
C PRO A 172 -7.47 -20.73 -12.81
N ASP A 173 -8.47 -20.65 -11.93
CA ASP A 173 -8.71 -21.61 -10.85
C ASP A 173 -7.56 -21.76 -9.84
N ARG A 174 -6.63 -20.80 -9.82
CA ARG A 174 -5.53 -20.75 -8.84
C ARG A 174 -5.66 -19.53 -7.96
N LYS A 175 -5.36 -19.72 -6.68
CA LYS A 175 -5.15 -18.61 -5.76
C LYS A 175 -3.72 -18.13 -5.92
N ILE A 176 -3.58 -16.85 -6.24
CA ILE A 176 -2.30 -16.18 -6.40
C ILE A 176 -2.05 -15.31 -5.18
N GLN A 177 -0.93 -15.52 -4.51
CA GLN A 177 -0.47 -14.67 -3.42
C GLN A 177 0.84 -14.00 -3.82
N PRO A 178 0.89 -12.66 -3.95
CA PRO A 178 2.15 -11.97 -4.20
C PRO A 178 3.07 -12.17 -3.00
N VAL A 179 4.35 -12.46 -3.25
CA VAL A 179 5.36 -12.60 -2.20
C VAL A 179 6.27 -11.39 -2.21
N LYS A 180 6.86 -11.12 -3.38
CA LYS A 180 7.93 -10.13 -3.51
C LYS A 180 7.96 -9.48 -4.90
N LEU A 181 8.23 -8.18 -4.93
CA LEU A 181 8.66 -7.43 -6.11
C LEU A 181 10.03 -6.82 -5.84
N THR A 182 10.98 -6.95 -6.76
CA THR A 182 12.28 -6.28 -6.67
C THR A 182 12.48 -5.41 -7.91
N TRP A 183 12.95 -4.18 -7.68
CA TRP A 183 13.51 -3.32 -8.71
C TRP A 183 14.98 -3.06 -8.39
N GLN A 184 15.84 -3.19 -9.38
CA GLN A 184 17.26 -2.88 -9.23
C GLN A 184 17.73 -2.06 -10.42
N ASN A 185 18.24 -0.87 -10.15
CA ASN A 185 18.90 -0.06 -11.15
C ASN A 185 20.27 -0.67 -11.44
N LEU A 186 20.48 -1.21 -12.65
CA LEU A 186 21.77 -1.77 -13.05
C LEU A 186 22.74 -0.71 -13.59
N ASP A 187 22.27 0.54 -13.77
CA ASP A 187 23.12 1.63 -14.20
C ASP A 187 23.94 2.18 -13.02
N SER A 188 25.23 2.39 -13.25
CA SER A 188 26.20 2.83 -12.24
C SER A 188 26.42 4.35 -12.22
N GLN A 189 25.68 5.10 -13.04
CA GLN A 189 25.87 6.54 -13.23
C GLN A 189 24.55 7.32 -13.16
N ASN A 190 23.46 6.74 -13.65
CA ASN A 190 22.19 7.43 -13.82
C ASN A 190 21.14 6.92 -12.85
N LYS A 191 20.45 7.86 -12.20
CA LYS A 191 19.23 7.57 -11.45
C LYS A 191 18.04 7.39 -12.39
N VAL A 192 17.00 6.71 -11.92
CA VAL A 192 15.78 6.46 -12.68
C VAL A 192 14.54 6.60 -11.79
N ALA A 193 13.58 7.40 -12.22
CA ALA A 193 12.24 7.46 -11.65
C ALA A 193 11.37 6.39 -12.30
N LEU A 194 10.51 5.76 -11.49
CA LEU A 194 9.75 4.57 -11.87
C LEU A 194 8.24 4.82 -11.76
N HIS A 195 7.49 4.37 -12.76
CA HIS A 195 6.04 4.24 -12.68
C HIS A 195 5.64 2.84 -13.12
N TRP A 196 5.07 2.07 -12.19
CA TRP A 196 4.67 0.68 -12.37
C TRP A 196 3.17 0.55 -12.18
N ASN A 197 2.46 0.13 -13.22
CA ASN A 197 1.02 -0.07 -13.16
C ASN A 197 0.62 -1.41 -13.79
N ARG A 198 -0.55 -1.91 -13.42
CA ARG A 198 -1.22 -3.02 -14.10
C ARG A 198 -2.40 -2.47 -14.89
N GLU A 199 -2.61 -2.96 -16.10
CA GLU A 199 -3.74 -2.53 -16.92
C GLU A 199 -5.07 -2.75 -16.18
N GLY A 200 -5.91 -1.72 -16.16
CA GLY A 200 -7.19 -1.71 -15.46
C GLY A 200 -7.12 -1.25 -14.00
N ASP A 201 -5.93 -1.20 -13.39
CA ASP A 201 -5.77 -0.60 -12.06
C ASP A 201 -5.68 0.94 -12.17
N PRO A 202 -6.27 1.67 -11.19
CA PRO A 202 -6.17 3.12 -11.12
C PRO A 202 -4.74 3.57 -10.85
N ASP A 203 -4.35 4.70 -11.43
CA ASP A 203 -3.05 5.32 -11.19
C ASP A 203 -3.06 6.08 -9.84
N LEU A 204 -2.35 5.53 -8.85
CA LEU A 204 -2.29 6.07 -7.50
C LEU A 204 -1.16 7.08 -7.28
N THR A 205 -0.48 7.54 -8.34
CA THR A 205 0.73 8.37 -8.20
C THR A 205 0.47 9.78 -7.68
N SER A 206 -0.65 10.39 -8.04
CA SER A 206 -1.05 11.72 -7.60
C SER A 206 -2.58 11.80 -7.52
N GLN A 207 -3.11 12.83 -6.85
CA GLN A 207 -4.56 13.05 -6.82
C GLN A 207 -5.13 13.25 -8.23
N ASP A 208 -4.40 13.94 -9.12
CA ASP A 208 -4.80 14.13 -10.51
C ASP A 208 -4.82 12.82 -11.30
N ALA A 209 -3.80 11.97 -11.11
CA ALA A 209 -3.73 10.66 -11.77
C ALA A 209 -4.86 9.73 -11.28
N MET A 210 -5.18 9.76 -9.99
CA MET A 210 -6.31 9.01 -9.41
C MET A 210 -7.62 9.43 -10.06
N LEU A 211 -7.90 10.74 -10.09
CA LEU A 211 -9.12 11.27 -10.67
C LEU A 211 -9.21 10.99 -12.18
N ALA A 212 -8.11 11.15 -12.91
CA ALA A 212 -8.05 10.83 -14.34
C ALA A 212 -8.27 9.33 -14.62
N SER A 213 -7.95 8.45 -13.66
CA SER A 213 -8.14 7.01 -13.79
C SER A 213 -9.56 6.55 -13.50
N ILE A 214 -10.30 7.27 -12.66
CA ILE A 214 -11.64 6.86 -12.20
C ILE A 214 -12.78 7.70 -12.78
N LEU A 215 -12.47 8.88 -13.35
CA LEU A 215 -13.47 9.80 -13.90
C LEU A 215 -13.34 9.91 -15.43
N THR A 216 -14.47 10.21 -16.07
CA THR A 216 -14.50 10.63 -17.49
C THR A 216 -15.13 12.01 -17.63
N PRO A 217 -14.79 12.79 -18.68
CA PRO A 217 -15.38 14.11 -18.88
C PRO A 217 -16.91 14.13 -19.02
N ALA A 218 -17.51 13.01 -19.43
CA ALA A 218 -18.95 12.89 -19.63
C ALA A 218 -19.74 12.62 -18.33
N MET A 219 -19.07 12.25 -17.23
CA MET A 219 -19.75 11.96 -15.97
C MET A 219 -20.42 13.20 -15.39
N LYS A 220 -21.68 13.03 -14.99
CA LYS A 220 -22.43 13.98 -14.17
C LYS A 220 -21.88 14.02 -12.75
N GLU A 221 -22.31 15.01 -11.98
CA GLU A 221 -21.82 15.24 -10.62
C GLU A 221 -22.06 14.04 -9.69
N GLU A 222 -23.24 13.42 -9.75
CA GLU A 222 -23.53 12.18 -9.00
C GLU A 222 -22.60 11.03 -9.40
N GLU A 223 -22.38 10.83 -10.70
CA GLU A 223 -21.52 9.75 -11.22
C GLU A 223 -20.07 9.94 -10.77
N LYS A 224 -19.58 11.19 -10.78
CA LYS A 224 -18.25 11.53 -10.24
C LYS A 224 -18.16 11.23 -8.75
N ALA A 225 -19.15 11.65 -7.96
CA ALA A 225 -19.17 11.41 -6.52
C ALA A 225 -19.20 9.91 -6.20
N LEU A 226 -20.04 9.13 -6.89
CA LEU A 226 -20.09 7.68 -6.74
C LEU A 226 -18.80 6.99 -7.16
N ALA A 227 -18.14 7.45 -8.23
CA ALA A 227 -16.86 6.90 -8.66
C ALA A 227 -15.76 7.12 -7.60
N ILE A 228 -15.69 8.31 -7.00
CA ILE A 228 -14.76 8.63 -5.91
C ILE A 228 -15.07 7.80 -4.66
N TRP A 229 -16.34 7.70 -4.27
CA TRP A 229 -16.77 6.86 -3.14
C TRP A 229 -16.39 5.39 -3.36
N LYS A 230 -16.70 4.82 -4.52
CA LYS A 230 -16.41 3.42 -4.85
C LYS A 230 -14.91 3.16 -4.88
N PHE A 231 -14.13 4.09 -5.43
CA PHE A 231 -12.68 4.03 -5.42
C PHE A 231 -12.12 3.94 -3.99
N LEU A 232 -12.59 4.78 -3.06
CA LEU A 232 -12.15 4.69 -1.67
C LEU A 232 -12.57 3.38 -0.99
N VAL A 233 -13.79 2.90 -1.24
CA VAL A 233 -14.27 1.59 -0.75
C VAL A 233 -13.34 0.46 -1.19
N ASP A 234 -12.91 0.46 -2.45
CA ASP A 234 -12.12 -0.62 -3.04
C ASP A 234 -10.64 -0.61 -2.64
N TRP A 235 -10.10 0.57 -2.31
CA TRP A 235 -8.64 0.74 -2.15
C TRP A 235 -8.19 0.90 -0.70
N ARG A 236 -9.11 0.85 0.28
CA ARG A 236 -8.79 0.91 1.71
C ARG A 236 -9.44 -0.21 2.51
N TYR A 237 -9.08 -0.33 3.77
CA TYR A 237 -9.85 -1.08 4.78
C TYR A 237 -9.93 -0.32 6.11
N HIS A 238 -10.93 -0.63 6.93
CA HIS A 238 -11.14 0.01 8.22
C HIS A 238 -10.14 -0.55 9.26
N PHE A 239 -9.30 0.32 9.82
CA PHE A 239 -8.37 -0.01 10.91
C PHE A 239 -7.83 1.26 11.56
N THR A 240 -7.32 1.13 12.77
CA THR A 240 -6.79 2.24 13.55
C THR A 240 -5.69 3.00 12.81
N PRO A 241 -5.83 4.32 12.64
CA PRO A 241 -4.92 5.10 11.84
C PRO A 241 -3.53 5.16 12.48
N ALA A 242 -2.51 5.23 11.61
CA ALA A 242 -1.12 5.27 12.02
C ALA A 242 -0.75 6.57 12.75
N GLU A 243 -1.43 7.67 12.42
CA GLU A 243 -1.26 9.00 13.00
C GLU A 243 -2.61 9.65 13.32
N GLN A 244 -2.60 10.72 14.12
CA GLN A 244 -3.81 11.50 14.47
C GLN A 244 -3.94 12.79 13.65
N GLY A 245 -2.91 13.17 12.89
CA GLY A 245 -2.89 14.40 12.09
C GLY A 245 -3.30 14.18 10.63
N ASP A 246 -3.11 15.21 9.79
CA ASP A 246 -3.52 15.20 8.37
C ASP A 246 -2.66 14.29 7.46
N GLU A 247 -1.74 13.49 8.01
CA GLU A 247 -0.90 12.56 7.25
C GLU A 247 -1.74 11.56 6.44
N LEU A 248 -2.80 11.03 7.04
CA LEU A 248 -3.74 10.10 6.40
C LEU A 248 -4.84 10.83 5.60
N HIS A 249 -4.92 12.16 5.66
CA HIS A 249 -5.85 12.97 4.87
C HIS A 249 -5.30 13.35 3.48
N ASP A 250 -4.09 12.92 3.16
CA ASP A 250 -3.51 13.01 1.81
C ASP A 250 -3.81 11.70 1.04
N PRO A 251 -4.63 11.73 -0.03
CA PRO A 251 -5.05 10.52 -0.75
C PRO A 251 -3.89 9.64 -1.24
N VAL A 252 -2.77 10.26 -1.61
CA VAL A 252 -1.61 9.52 -2.11
C VAL A 252 -0.96 8.72 -0.99
N LYS A 253 -0.82 9.30 0.20
CA LYS A 253 -0.26 8.61 1.36
C LYS A 253 -1.24 7.59 1.93
N PHE A 254 -2.50 7.99 2.05
CA PHE A 254 -3.58 7.14 2.54
C PHE A 254 -3.64 5.82 1.78
N LEU A 255 -3.57 5.86 0.44
CA LEU A 255 -3.71 4.66 -0.38
C LEU A 255 -2.38 3.92 -0.59
N ASN A 256 -1.24 4.61 -0.76
CA ASN A 256 0.02 3.95 -1.10
C ASN A 256 0.89 3.54 0.09
N VAL A 257 0.80 4.24 1.23
CA VAL A 257 1.66 4.01 2.41
C VAL A 257 0.94 3.18 3.45
N TYR A 258 -0.32 3.53 3.75
CA TYR A 258 -1.10 2.91 4.82
C TYR A 258 -2.09 1.89 4.26
N GLY A 259 -3.01 2.32 3.41
CA GLY A 259 -4.12 1.52 2.90
C GLY A 259 -5.27 1.34 3.91
N TYR A 260 -5.21 2.04 5.05
CA TYR A 260 -6.17 1.94 6.14
C TYR A 260 -6.32 3.24 6.92
N GLY A 261 -7.48 3.37 7.57
CA GLY A 261 -7.83 4.44 8.49
C GLY A 261 -9.25 4.26 9.01
N PHE A 262 -9.73 5.24 9.77
CA PHE A 262 -11.10 5.29 10.27
C PHE A 262 -12.00 6.14 9.36
N CYS A 263 -13.26 6.28 9.78
CA CYS A 263 -14.27 7.09 9.14
C CYS A 263 -13.82 8.52 8.81
N ASP A 264 -13.10 9.20 9.71
CA ASP A 264 -12.55 10.54 9.47
C ASP A 264 -11.58 10.56 8.28
N ASP A 265 -10.63 9.64 8.26
CA ASP A 265 -9.66 9.53 7.17
C ASP A 265 -10.37 9.31 5.83
N CYS A 266 -11.35 8.42 5.83
CA CYS A 266 -12.09 8.04 4.63
C CYS A 266 -12.98 9.17 4.10
N ALA A 267 -13.75 9.82 4.98
CA ALA A 267 -14.63 10.93 4.64
C ALA A 267 -13.83 12.15 4.19
N THR A 268 -12.71 12.44 4.85
CA THR A 268 -11.84 13.57 4.49
C THR A 268 -11.17 13.33 3.14
N ASN A 269 -10.67 12.12 2.85
CA ASN A 269 -10.12 11.79 1.52
C ASN A 269 -11.18 11.87 0.41
N PHE A 270 -12.43 11.47 0.68
CA PHE A 270 -13.54 11.72 -0.25
C PHE A 270 -13.69 13.21 -0.53
N ALA A 271 -13.75 14.04 0.51
CA ALA A 271 -13.96 15.48 0.34
C ALA A 271 -12.80 16.15 -0.41
N VAL A 272 -11.55 15.73 -0.16
CA VAL A 272 -10.36 16.19 -0.89
C VAL A 272 -10.48 15.87 -2.39
N LEU A 273 -10.74 14.61 -2.73
CA LEU A 273 -10.86 14.18 -4.13
C LEU A 273 -12.07 14.80 -4.83
N ALA A 274 -13.22 14.91 -4.15
CA ALA A 274 -14.42 15.53 -4.69
C ALA A 274 -14.20 17.03 -4.99
N ARG A 275 -13.56 17.77 -4.08
CA ARG A 275 -13.17 19.18 -4.30
C ARG A 275 -12.24 19.31 -5.50
N LYS A 276 -11.23 18.42 -5.60
CA LYS A 276 -10.29 18.43 -6.73
C LYS A 276 -10.95 18.03 -8.05
N ALA A 277 -12.01 17.22 -8.02
CA ALA A 277 -12.86 16.90 -9.17
C ALA A 277 -13.88 18.00 -9.55
N GLY A 278 -13.88 19.13 -8.83
CA GLY A 278 -14.74 20.28 -9.08
C GLY A 278 -16.09 20.26 -8.35
N LEU A 279 -16.34 19.31 -7.45
CA LEU A 279 -17.54 19.27 -6.63
C LEU A 279 -17.34 20.07 -5.35
N ARG A 280 -18.38 20.79 -4.91
CA ARG A 280 -18.39 21.29 -3.52
C ARG A 280 -18.57 20.11 -2.58
N SER A 281 -17.70 19.97 -1.58
CA SER A 281 -17.75 18.85 -0.64
C SER A 281 -17.36 19.26 0.78
N ARG A 282 -17.92 18.56 1.78
CA ARG A 282 -17.72 18.78 3.22
C ARG A 282 -17.76 17.45 3.97
N VAL A 283 -17.39 17.46 5.24
CA VAL A 283 -17.54 16.32 6.16
C VAL A 283 -18.52 16.65 7.28
N TRP A 284 -19.12 15.63 7.86
CA TRP A 284 -19.97 15.71 9.06
C TRP A 284 -19.36 14.88 10.17
N GLY A 285 -19.19 15.48 11.35
CA GLY A 285 -18.99 14.72 12.58
C GLY A 285 -20.34 14.31 13.16
N LEU A 286 -20.57 13.00 13.29
CA LEU A 286 -21.80 12.36 13.76
C LEU A 286 -21.61 11.68 15.13
N SER A 287 -20.96 12.36 16.07
CA SER A 287 -20.75 11.88 17.44
C SER A 287 -20.19 10.45 17.56
N GLY A 288 -19.01 10.21 16.99
CA GLY A 288 -18.34 8.90 16.99
C GLY A 288 -18.17 8.32 15.58
N HIS A 289 -18.79 8.96 14.58
CA HIS A 289 -18.61 8.63 13.18
C HIS A 289 -18.39 9.90 12.33
N VAL A 290 -17.76 9.76 11.18
CA VAL A 290 -17.54 10.87 10.24
C VAL A 290 -17.93 10.43 8.84
N VAL A 291 -18.75 11.23 8.16
CA VAL A 291 -19.19 10.96 6.79
C VAL A 291 -18.94 12.17 5.90
N ALA A 292 -18.93 11.97 4.58
CA ALA A 292 -18.74 13.05 3.63
C ALA A 292 -20.06 13.41 2.93
N GLU A 293 -20.15 14.64 2.43
CA GLU A 293 -21.18 15.04 1.48
C GLU A 293 -20.59 15.73 0.26
N ALA A 294 -21.24 15.56 -0.90
CA ALA A 294 -21.02 16.37 -2.09
C ALA A 294 -22.30 17.17 -2.41
N PHE A 295 -22.14 18.40 -2.90
CA PHE A 295 -23.25 19.27 -3.31
C PHE A 295 -23.37 19.28 -4.83
N TYR A 296 -24.52 18.83 -5.32
CA TYR A 296 -24.90 18.87 -6.73
C TYR A 296 -26.42 18.92 -6.85
N ASP A 297 -26.94 19.27 -8.03
CA ASP A 297 -28.39 19.41 -8.26
C ASP A 297 -29.13 20.24 -7.18
N GLY A 298 -28.44 21.26 -6.65
CA GLY A 298 -28.99 22.20 -5.66
C GLY A 298 -29.09 21.68 -4.22
N ARG A 299 -28.51 20.52 -3.88
CA ARG A 299 -28.63 19.91 -2.53
C ARG A 299 -27.39 19.09 -2.14
N TRP A 300 -27.31 18.73 -0.86
CA TRP A 300 -26.27 17.86 -0.32
C TRP A 300 -26.65 16.38 -0.43
N HIS A 301 -25.65 15.55 -0.71
CA HIS A 301 -25.74 14.09 -0.86
C HIS A 301 -24.65 13.40 -0.05
N MET A 302 -25.02 12.43 0.78
CA MET A 302 -24.11 11.76 1.72
C MET A 302 -23.42 10.55 1.07
N PHE A 303 -22.12 10.45 1.33
CA PHE A 303 -21.28 9.32 0.95
C PHE A 303 -20.50 8.84 2.19
N ASP A 304 -20.66 7.56 2.51
CA ASP A 304 -19.92 6.92 3.59
C ASP A 304 -19.00 5.84 3.00
N PRO A 305 -17.73 6.19 2.71
CA PRO A 305 -16.80 5.17 2.25
C PRO A 305 -16.55 4.14 3.35
N ASP A 306 -16.53 4.49 4.64
CA ASP A 306 -16.17 3.61 5.78
C ASP A 306 -17.15 2.44 5.95
N HIS A 307 -18.44 2.75 6.03
CA HIS A 307 -19.50 1.74 6.05
C HIS A 307 -19.89 1.25 4.65
N GLN A 308 -19.21 1.73 3.61
CA GLN A 308 -19.49 1.40 2.21
C GLN A 308 -20.97 1.65 1.85
N ALA A 309 -21.52 2.77 2.30
CA ALA A 309 -22.94 3.07 2.19
C ALA A 309 -23.24 4.37 1.44
N VAL A 310 -24.31 4.32 0.66
CA VAL A 310 -25.08 5.47 0.17
C VAL A 310 -26.55 5.14 0.36
N TYR A 311 -27.35 6.09 0.82
CA TYR A 311 -28.78 5.87 1.06
C TYR A 311 -29.60 6.63 0.04
N ARG A 312 -30.50 5.94 -0.67
CA ARG A 312 -31.39 6.55 -1.65
C ARG A 312 -32.81 6.68 -1.11
N ASN A 313 -33.41 7.84 -1.34
CA ASN A 313 -34.82 8.09 -1.04
C ASN A 313 -35.74 7.41 -2.07
N GLN A 314 -37.05 7.62 -1.97
CA GLN A 314 -38.05 6.97 -2.84
C GLN A 314 -37.94 7.39 -4.32
N GLN A 315 -37.40 8.58 -4.59
CA GLN A 315 -37.15 9.08 -5.94
C GLN A 315 -35.82 8.55 -6.51
N GLY A 316 -35.10 7.72 -5.76
CA GLY A 316 -33.80 7.20 -6.15
C GLY A 316 -32.66 8.20 -5.96
N ILE A 317 -32.89 9.36 -5.33
CA ILE A 317 -31.86 10.38 -5.10
C ILE A 317 -31.07 10.02 -3.84
N ILE A 318 -29.74 10.20 -3.87
CA ILE A 318 -28.90 10.01 -2.68
C ILE A 318 -29.29 11.04 -1.62
N ALA A 319 -29.63 10.60 -0.41
CA ALA A 319 -30.03 11.47 0.68
C ALA A 319 -28.80 12.18 1.30
N GLY A 320 -29.00 13.43 1.75
CA GLY A 320 -28.01 14.14 2.57
C GLY A 320 -28.16 13.78 4.06
N VAL A 321 -27.19 14.17 4.88
CA VAL A 321 -27.18 13.89 6.33
C VAL A 321 -28.43 14.46 7.02
N GLU A 322 -28.86 15.66 6.67
CA GLU A 322 -30.04 16.32 7.27
C GLU A 322 -31.36 15.62 6.87
N GLU A 323 -31.44 15.04 5.67
CA GLU A 323 -32.59 14.22 5.26
C GLU A 323 -32.60 12.91 6.04
N LEU A 324 -31.44 12.26 6.16
CA LEU A 324 -31.29 11.00 6.92
C LEU A 324 -31.60 11.17 8.41
N ALA A 325 -31.28 12.32 8.99
CA ALA A 325 -31.66 12.65 10.37
C ALA A 325 -33.19 12.74 10.56
N LYS A 326 -33.93 13.17 9.54
CA LYS A 326 -35.40 13.26 9.56
C LYS A 326 -36.07 11.95 9.13
N HIS A 327 -35.38 11.17 8.31
CA HIS A 327 -35.84 9.93 7.69
C HIS A 327 -34.89 8.76 7.96
N PRO A 328 -34.70 8.37 9.25
CA PRO A 328 -33.79 7.28 9.61
C PRO A 328 -34.19 5.93 9.03
N GLU A 329 -35.46 5.76 8.63
CA GLU A 329 -35.95 4.57 7.94
C GLU A 329 -35.23 4.29 6.62
N LEU A 330 -34.60 5.31 6.01
CA LEU A 330 -33.76 5.14 4.82
C LEU A 330 -32.50 4.33 5.12
N ILE A 331 -31.95 4.44 6.34
CA ILE A 331 -30.78 3.71 6.82
C ILE A 331 -31.18 2.29 7.21
N THR A 332 -32.31 2.13 7.89
CA THR A 332 -32.77 0.84 8.43
C THR A 332 -33.56 -0.02 7.44
N LYS A 333 -33.51 0.30 6.13
CA LYS A 333 -34.10 -0.55 5.06
C LYS A 333 -33.56 -1.97 5.10
N THR A 334 -32.30 -2.12 5.50
CA THR A 334 -31.66 -3.41 5.80
C THR A 334 -31.32 -3.46 7.28
N PRO A 335 -31.34 -4.66 7.92
CA PRO A 335 -31.02 -4.79 9.34
C PRO A 335 -29.54 -4.53 9.67
N HIS A 336 -28.65 -4.73 8.68
CA HIS A 336 -27.23 -4.44 8.78
C HIS A 336 -26.76 -3.65 7.56
N ASP A 337 -25.71 -2.86 7.76
CA ASP A 337 -25.00 -2.17 6.69
C ASP A 337 -24.06 -3.16 5.92
N PRO A 338 -23.41 -2.71 4.83
CA PRO A 338 -22.52 -3.56 4.03
C PRO A 338 -21.30 -4.14 4.77
N ILE A 339 -20.85 -3.52 5.86
CA ILE A 339 -19.74 -4.03 6.69
C ILE A 339 -20.21 -4.90 7.87
N GLY A 340 -21.52 -5.04 8.03
CA GLY A 340 -22.17 -5.89 9.03
C GLY A 340 -22.58 -5.20 10.32
N SER A 341 -22.50 -3.86 10.41
CA SER A 341 -22.96 -3.12 11.59
C SER A 341 -24.48 -3.07 11.64
N PRO A 342 -25.11 -3.14 12.83
CA PRO A 342 -26.56 -2.98 12.95
C PRO A 342 -27.03 -1.60 12.45
N SER A 343 -27.89 -1.56 11.43
CA SER A 343 -28.31 -0.30 10.80
C SER A 343 -29.05 0.63 11.76
N GLN A 344 -29.69 0.08 12.80
CA GLN A 344 -30.33 0.90 13.83
C GLN A 344 -29.30 1.75 14.59
N LEU A 345 -28.16 1.18 14.97
CA LEU A 345 -27.08 1.93 15.63
C LEU A 345 -26.50 2.99 14.70
N ILE A 346 -26.41 2.69 13.40
CA ILE A 346 -26.00 3.67 12.40
C ILE A 346 -27.01 4.82 12.33
N ALA A 347 -28.31 4.53 12.27
CA ALA A 347 -29.35 5.55 12.22
C ALA A 347 -29.35 6.48 13.45
N ASP A 348 -29.05 5.95 14.64
CA ASP A 348 -28.95 6.72 15.88
C ASP A 348 -27.85 7.81 15.83
N LEU A 349 -26.77 7.57 15.06
CA LEU A 349 -25.71 8.57 14.82
C LEU A 349 -26.20 9.77 14.00
N TYR A 350 -27.15 9.55 13.08
CA TYR A 350 -27.71 10.64 12.26
C TYR A 350 -28.78 11.42 13.02
N THR A 351 -29.57 10.75 13.87
CA THR A 351 -30.70 11.37 14.59
C THR A 351 -30.29 12.10 15.87
N SER A 352 -29.07 11.90 16.37
CA SER A 352 -28.46 12.66 17.47
C SER A 352 -28.02 14.07 17.04
N THR A 353 -28.94 14.86 16.50
CA THR A 353 -28.63 16.13 15.82
C THR A 353 -27.99 17.22 16.69
N ASP A 354 -28.16 17.18 18.02
CA ASP A 354 -27.65 18.20 18.94
C ASP A 354 -26.12 18.37 18.88
N ASN A 355 -25.38 17.31 18.57
CA ASN A 355 -23.91 17.31 18.50
C ASN A 355 -23.37 17.04 17.08
N ASN A 356 -24.24 16.87 16.09
CA ASN A 356 -23.84 16.68 14.69
C ASN A 356 -23.46 18.03 14.06
N ARG A 357 -22.28 18.09 13.42
CA ARG A 357 -21.77 19.34 12.84
C ARG A 357 -21.09 19.10 11.50
N ALA A 358 -21.46 19.92 10.52
CA ALA A 358 -20.74 20.01 9.26
C ALA A 358 -19.42 20.77 9.43
N SER A 359 -18.40 20.35 8.70
CA SER A 359 -17.10 21.02 8.62
C SER A 359 -16.64 21.10 7.18
N GLU A 360 -16.32 22.31 6.72
CA GLU A 360 -15.67 22.56 5.44
C GLU A 360 -14.15 22.68 5.57
N ARG A 361 -13.57 22.24 6.71
CA ARG A 361 -12.13 22.24 6.93
C ARG A 361 -11.40 21.58 5.75
N GLN A 362 -10.32 22.22 5.32
CA GLN A 362 -9.37 21.63 4.39
C GLN A 362 -8.17 21.12 5.19
N PRO A 363 -7.80 19.83 5.06
CA PRO A 363 -6.63 19.30 5.74
C PRO A 363 -5.36 19.95 5.17
N HIS A 364 -4.33 20.12 6.01
CA HIS A 364 -3.04 20.66 5.61
C HIS A 364 -2.17 19.59 4.95
N ILE A 365 -2.47 19.31 3.68
CA ILE A 365 -1.77 18.30 2.86
C ILE A 365 -0.84 18.95 1.82
N LYS A 366 0.14 18.20 1.34
CA LYS A 366 1.19 18.72 0.43
C LYS A 366 0.92 18.43 -1.05
N ASP A 367 -0.27 17.93 -1.40
CA ASP A 367 -0.58 17.36 -2.73
C ASP A 367 0.53 16.40 -3.17
N SER A 368 0.77 15.38 -2.34
CA SER A 368 1.92 14.49 -2.48
C SER A 368 1.93 13.77 -3.84
N THR A 369 3.12 13.35 -4.28
CA THR A 369 3.26 12.49 -5.45
C THR A 369 4.10 11.27 -5.08
N LEU A 370 3.63 10.08 -5.42
CA LEU A 370 4.39 8.85 -5.32
C LEU A 370 5.27 8.70 -6.56
N SER A 371 6.56 9.03 -6.42
CA SER A 371 7.54 8.88 -7.50
C SER A 371 8.82 8.25 -6.96
N PRO A 372 8.90 6.90 -6.88
CA PRO A 372 10.09 6.21 -6.44
C PRO A 372 11.25 6.49 -7.39
N VAL A 373 12.38 6.94 -6.85
CA VAL A 373 13.62 7.21 -7.62
C VAL A 373 14.72 6.30 -7.10
N LEU A 374 15.23 5.45 -7.99
CA LEU A 374 16.40 4.63 -7.71
C LEU A 374 17.65 5.37 -8.17
N GLU A 375 18.55 5.64 -7.25
CA GLU A 375 19.91 6.12 -7.55
C GLU A 375 20.71 5.01 -8.26
N PRO A 376 21.89 5.32 -8.80
CA PRO A 376 22.73 4.31 -9.43
C PRO A 376 22.98 3.12 -8.52
N LEU A 377 22.80 1.90 -9.05
CA LEU A 377 22.97 0.63 -8.34
C LEU A 377 21.99 0.35 -7.18
N ASP A 378 21.02 1.24 -6.92
CA ASP A 378 20.01 1.00 -5.90
C ASP A 378 19.23 -0.29 -6.18
N ARG A 379 18.91 -1.00 -5.11
CA ARG A 379 17.99 -2.13 -5.11
C ARG A 379 16.88 -1.86 -4.12
N VAL A 380 15.64 -1.94 -4.56
CA VAL A 380 14.46 -1.95 -3.69
C VAL A 380 13.76 -3.29 -3.77
N GLU A 381 13.39 -3.81 -2.63
CA GLU A 381 12.56 -4.98 -2.47
C GLU A 381 11.26 -4.59 -1.76
N PHE A 382 10.12 -5.02 -2.29
CA PHE A 382 8.80 -4.92 -1.66
C PHE A 382 8.35 -6.32 -1.27
N ARG A 383 8.12 -6.56 0.02
CA ARG A 383 7.55 -7.81 0.52
C ARG A 383 6.08 -7.61 0.85
N PHE A 384 5.23 -8.34 0.13
CA PHE A 384 3.76 -8.26 0.26
C PHE A 384 3.22 -9.08 1.43
N THR A 385 4.02 -10.02 1.94
CA THR A 385 3.63 -10.93 3.03
C THR A 385 4.47 -10.66 4.27
N LYS A 386 3.83 -10.70 5.45
CA LYS A 386 4.45 -10.60 6.78
C LYS A 386 5.15 -9.25 7.05
N SER A 387 4.40 -8.24 7.50
CA SER A 387 4.99 -7.01 8.04
C SER A 387 5.62 -7.26 9.42
N GLU A 388 6.92 -7.03 9.51
CA GLU A 388 7.66 -7.09 10.77
C GLU A 388 7.53 -5.78 11.54
N TYR A 389 7.49 -4.67 10.80
CA TYR A 389 7.46 -3.30 11.30
C TYR A 389 6.29 -2.55 10.70
N VAL A 390 5.71 -1.65 11.48
CA VAL A 390 4.66 -0.73 11.01
C VAL A 390 4.89 0.64 11.61
N HIS A 391 4.52 1.68 10.87
CA HIS A 391 4.47 3.03 11.39
C HIS A 391 3.21 3.16 12.25
N GLN A 392 3.39 3.41 13.54
CA GLN A 392 2.30 3.62 14.48
C GLN A 392 2.73 4.68 15.50
N LYS A 393 2.14 5.86 15.43
CA LYS A 393 2.31 6.95 16.40
C LYS A 393 1.10 7.12 17.30
N ASN A 394 -0.07 6.63 16.87
CA ASN A 394 -1.26 6.60 17.69
C ASN A 394 -1.13 5.56 18.82
N LYS A 395 -1.04 6.04 20.07
CA LYS A 395 -0.70 5.23 21.27
C LYS A 395 -1.87 4.41 21.82
N THR A 396 -3.07 4.57 21.28
CA THR A 396 -4.30 3.99 21.83
C THR A 396 -4.42 2.50 21.59
N GLU A 397 -3.68 1.93 20.64
CA GLU A 397 -3.83 0.52 20.27
C GLU A 397 -2.50 -0.19 20.03
N LYS A 398 -2.41 -1.43 20.49
CA LYS A 398 -1.22 -2.29 20.36
C LYS A 398 -1.33 -3.28 19.19
N SER A 399 -2.50 -3.37 18.55
CA SER A 399 -2.75 -4.28 17.44
C SER A 399 -2.03 -3.77 16.17
N ARG A 400 -1.60 -4.71 15.32
CA ARG A 400 -0.96 -4.38 14.04
C ARG A 400 -2.02 -4.33 12.94
N PRO A 401 -1.86 -3.46 11.93
CA PRO A 401 -2.74 -3.47 10.77
C PRO A 401 -2.73 -4.86 10.12
N PRO A 402 -3.91 -5.43 9.78
CA PRO A 402 -4.02 -6.76 9.20
C PRO A 402 -3.32 -6.88 7.84
N VAL A 403 -3.19 -5.76 7.11
CA VAL A 403 -2.53 -5.73 5.80
C VAL A 403 -1.57 -4.54 5.74
N ALA A 404 -0.27 -4.82 5.82
CA ALA A 404 0.81 -3.87 5.57
C ALA A 404 1.99 -4.60 4.93
N GLY A 405 2.73 -3.91 4.07
CA GLY A 405 3.93 -4.41 3.43
C GLY A 405 5.17 -3.74 4.01
N ASN A 406 6.28 -4.47 4.04
CA ASN A 406 7.59 -3.87 4.31
C ASN A 406 8.45 -3.95 3.05
N GLY A 407 9.08 -2.83 2.72
CA GLY A 407 10.11 -2.80 1.71
C GLY A 407 11.49 -2.52 2.30
N THR A 408 12.51 -2.87 1.54
CA THR A 408 13.91 -2.62 1.87
C THR A 408 14.56 -1.91 0.69
N LEU A 409 15.07 -0.69 0.90
CA LEU A 409 15.88 0.05 -0.04
C LEU A 409 17.36 -0.09 0.36
N ASN A 410 18.16 -0.73 -0.49
CA ASN A 410 19.60 -0.78 -0.36
C ASN A 410 20.24 0.23 -1.32
N ARG A 411 21.12 1.08 -0.79
CA ARG A 411 21.85 2.09 -1.57
C ARG A 411 23.34 2.08 -1.24
N THR A 412 24.16 2.16 -2.28
CA THR A 412 25.61 2.20 -2.19
C THR A 412 26.16 3.48 -2.79
N ILE A 413 26.94 4.23 -2.02
CA ILE A 413 27.61 5.46 -2.45
C ILE A 413 29.11 5.21 -2.49
N ARG A 414 29.70 5.27 -3.68
CA ARG A 414 31.16 5.12 -3.89
C ARG A 414 31.85 6.45 -4.21
N GLN A 415 31.13 7.38 -4.84
CA GLN A 415 31.68 8.66 -5.27
C GLN A 415 31.36 9.75 -4.25
N PHE A 416 32.01 9.73 -3.08
CA PHE A 416 31.73 10.71 -2.01
C PHE A 416 31.96 12.16 -2.43
N GLN A 417 32.78 12.40 -3.45
CA GLN A 417 33.00 13.73 -4.02
C GLN A 417 31.72 14.32 -4.64
N SER A 418 30.76 13.49 -5.06
CA SER A 418 29.47 13.95 -5.59
C SER A 418 28.50 14.41 -4.50
N LEU A 419 28.75 14.03 -3.24
CA LEU A 419 27.97 14.52 -2.11
C LEU A 419 28.26 16.01 -1.87
N LYS A 420 27.23 16.74 -1.45
CA LYS A 420 27.33 18.18 -1.20
C LYS A 420 28.39 18.45 -0.14
N GLN A 421 29.41 19.24 -0.48
CA GLN A 421 30.39 19.72 0.50
C GLN A 421 29.84 20.97 1.18
N THR A 422 29.51 20.86 2.47
CA THR A 422 28.97 22.00 3.25
C THR A 422 30.06 22.78 3.98
N ALA A 423 31.20 22.15 4.24
CA ALA A 423 32.41 22.71 4.80
C ALA A 423 33.62 21.87 4.34
N PRO A 424 34.88 22.36 4.46
CA PRO A 424 36.06 21.60 4.04
C PRO A 424 36.13 20.18 4.61
N ASN A 425 35.67 19.99 5.84
CA ASN A 425 35.68 18.73 6.58
C ASN A 425 34.32 17.99 6.58
N GLN A 426 33.35 18.40 5.77
CA GLN A 426 31.98 17.88 5.81
C GLN A 426 31.45 17.45 4.43
N ARG A 427 30.79 16.31 4.38
CA ARG A 427 29.99 15.85 3.23
C ARG A 427 28.56 15.59 3.68
N GLN A 428 27.60 16.05 2.89
CA GLN A 428 26.17 15.91 3.15
C GLN A 428 25.50 15.09 2.05
N TRP A 429 24.78 14.07 2.47
CA TRP A 429 23.89 13.26 1.65
C TRP A 429 22.44 13.54 2.03
N HIS A 430 21.56 13.66 1.03
CA HIS A 430 20.12 13.74 1.23
C HIS A 430 19.48 12.45 0.73
N LEU A 431 18.89 11.69 1.65
CA LEU A 431 18.00 10.59 1.33
C LEU A 431 16.58 11.12 1.25
N SER A 432 15.90 10.83 0.15
CA SER A 432 14.46 11.04 0.01
C SER A 432 13.85 9.77 -0.56
N TRP A 433 12.71 9.36 -0.01
CA TRP A 433 11.98 8.17 -0.39
C TRP A 433 10.47 8.42 -0.40
N SER A 434 9.72 7.64 -1.17
CA SER A 434 8.28 7.84 -1.36
C SER A 434 7.41 7.18 -0.28
N TYR A 435 8.01 6.34 0.55
CA TYR A 435 7.34 5.55 1.59
C TYR A 435 7.92 5.89 2.97
N VAL A 436 7.09 5.76 4.01
CA VAL A 436 7.52 6.03 5.38
C VAL A 436 8.62 5.07 5.81
N LEU A 437 9.76 5.62 6.21
CA LEU A 437 10.90 4.90 6.74
C LEU A 437 10.62 4.46 8.18
N LEU A 438 10.90 3.19 8.46
CA LEU A 438 10.70 2.54 9.75
C LEU A 438 12.03 2.31 10.46
N LYS A 439 13.07 1.94 9.70
CA LYS A 439 14.41 1.61 10.18
C LYS A 439 15.47 2.05 9.18
N GLY A 440 16.69 2.24 9.65
CA GLY A 440 17.80 2.70 8.81
C GLY A 440 19.15 2.31 9.38
N THR A 441 20.04 1.80 8.53
CA THR A 441 21.43 1.52 8.88
C THR A 441 22.38 2.10 7.85
N LEU A 442 23.58 2.47 8.30
CA LEU A 442 24.69 2.91 7.46
C LEU A 442 25.92 2.08 7.81
N GLU A 443 26.67 1.68 6.79
CA GLU A 443 27.98 1.05 6.93
C GLU A 443 28.99 1.83 6.07
N LEU A 444 29.92 2.52 6.72
CA LEU A 444 30.96 3.28 6.04
C LEU A 444 32.26 2.47 6.04
N GLU A 445 32.68 1.99 4.86
CA GLU A 445 33.98 1.34 4.68
C GLU A 445 35.08 2.41 4.56
N LEU A 446 35.98 2.45 5.54
CA LEU A 446 37.09 3.39 5.60
C LEU A 446 38.34 2.84 4.88
N LYS A 447 39.18 3.74 4.42
CA LYS A 447 40.54 3.41 3.95
C LYS A 447 41.44 3.11 5.14
N THR A 448 42.51 2.35 4.89
CA THR A 448 43.55 2.07 5.90
C THR A 448 44.07 3.38 6.52
N ASN A 449 44.16 3.42 7.86
CA ASN A 449 44.60 4.58 8.65
C ASN A 449 43.73 5.84 8.50
N ALA A 450 42.50 5.72 8.02
CA ALA A 450 41.55 6.82 8.00
C ALA A 450 41.14 7.24 9.44
N PRO A 451 40.92 8.55 9.69
CA PRO A 451 40.22 8.97 10.90
C PRO A 451 38.79 8.43 10.89
N THR A 452 38.25 8.13 12.07
CA THR A 452 36.83 7.76 12.20
C THR A 452 35.97 9.02 12.08
N PRO A 453 35.08 9.11 11.06
CA PRO A 453 34.21 10.26 10.94
C PRO A 453 33.11 10.25 12.00
N THR A 454 32.63 11.44 12.36
CA THR A 454 31.37 11.62 13.09
C THR A 454 30.22 11.75 12.08
N VAL A 455 29.09 11.09 12.36
CA VAL A 455 27.92 11.14 11.49
C VAL A 455 26.75 11.78 12.22
N PHE A 456 26.08 12.69 11.53
CA PHE A 456 24.91 13.41 12.03
C PHE A 456 23.71 13.18 11.11
N VAL A 457 22.50 13.24 11.67
CA VAL A 457 21.24 13.19 10.94
C VAL A 457 20.37 14.42 11.22
N SER A 458 19.58 14.82 10.23
CA SER A 458 18.63 15.93 10.33
C SER A 458 17.41 15.71 9.42
N LEU A 459 16.24 16.21 9.82
CA LEU A 459 15.06 16.27 8.93
C LEU A 459 15.07 17.50 8.02
N ASP A 460 15.70 18.60 8.46
CA ASP A 460 15.56 19.93 7.85
C ASP A 460 16.90 20.55 7.41
N ALA A 461 18.01 19.81 7.58
CA ALA A 461 19.39 20.24 7.41
C ALA A 461 19.82 21.42 8.30
N LYS A 462 19.03 21.75 9.35
CA LYS A 462 19.30 22.84 10.31
C LYS A 462 19.58 22.28 11.69
N THR A 463 18.74 21.37 12.17
CA THR A 463 18.88 20.74 13.49
C THR A 463 19.53 19.38 13.32
N TRP A 464 20.74 19.21 13.87
CA TRP A 464 21.57 18.03 13.66
C TRP A 464 21.71 17.20 14.94
N HIS A 465 21.51 15.90 14.82
CA HIS A 465 21.70 14.93 15.90
C HIS A 465 22.87 14.02 15.56
N GLN A 466 23.83 13.89 16.47
CA GLN A 466 24.92 12.94 16.30
C GLN A 466 24.38 11.51 16.42
N LEU A 467 24.83 10.64 15.53
CA LEU A 467 24.54 9.21 15.57
C LEU A 467 25.71 8.46 16.21
N GLU A 468 25.38 7.47 17.03
CA GLU A 468 26.37 6.54 17.58
C GLU A 468 26.75 5.50 16.52
N GLY A 469 28.03 5.14 16.47
CA GLY A 469 28.54 4.15 15.54
C GLY A 469 29.60 3.25 16.17
N VAL A 470 29.68 2.02 15.67
CA VAL A 470 30.66 1.02 16.10
C VAL A 470 31.64 0.77 14.97
N LEU A 471 32.94 0.99 15.23
CA LEU A 471 33.99 0.73 14.27
C LEU A 471 34.56 -0.68 14.46
N THR A 472 34.41 -1.52 13.44
CA THR A 472 34.98 -2.88 13.42
C THR A 472 35.66 -3.10 12.08
N ASN A 473 36.94 -3.53 12.09
CA ASN A 473 37.69 -3.86 10.86
C ASN A 473 37.60 -2.79 9.75
N GLN A 474 37.76 -1.50 10.10
CA GLN A 474 37.64 -0.35 9.19
C GLN A 474 36.23 -0.06 8.66
N THR A 475 35.19 -0.72 9.16
CA THR A 475 33.80 -0.40 8.84
C THR A 475 33.13 0.26 10.04
N LEU A 476 32.63 1.48 9.85
CA LEU A 476 31.82 2.19 10.84
C LEU A 476 30.34 1.89 10.59
N ALA A 477 29.74 1.07 11.46
CA ALA A 477 28.32 0.72 11.40
C ALA A 477 27.49 1.64 12.31
N ILE A 478 26.38 2.16 11.79
CA ILE A 478 25.51 3.14 12.46
C ILE A 478 24.05 2.73 12.29
N SER A 479 23.26 2.81 13.35
CA SER A 479 21.80 2.64 13.30
C SER A 479 21.09 3.98 13.48
N LEU A 480 20.03 4.18 12.69
CA LEU A 480 19.12 5.32 12.78
C LEU A 480 17.79 4.95 13.44
N ASP A 481 17.60 3.69 13.84
CA ASP A 481 16.31 3.16 14.28
C ASP A 481 15.71 3.95 15.44
N GLN A 482 16.54 4.24 16.46
CA GLN A 482 16.09 5.03 17.60
C GLN A 482 15.73 6.46 17.20
N TRP A 483 16.48 7.05 16.27
CA TRP A 483 16.21 8.41 15.79
C TRP A 483 14.90 8.46 15.00
N ILE A 484 14.67 7.53 14.07
CA ILE A 484 13.42 7.40 13.31
C ILE A 484 12.24 7.20 14.26
N HIS A 485 12.37 6.28 15.22
CA HIS A 485 11.31 5.98 16.18
C HIS A 485 10.92 7.19 17.05
N LYS A 486 11.88 8.05 17.40
CA LYS A 486 11.66 9.26 18.20
C LYS A 486 11.04 10.42 17.42
N GLN A 487 11.00 10.38 16.08
CA GLN A 487 10.39 11.47 15.32
C GLN A 487 8.90 11.60 15.62
N PRO A 488 8.36 12.83 15.74
CA PRO A 488 6.95 13.03 16.07
C PRO A 488 5.99 12.67 14.92
N THR A 489 6.48 12.67 13.69
CA THR A 489 5.72 12.40 12.46
C THR A 489 6.43 11.35 11.60
N ALA A 490 5.73 10.83 10.58
CA ALA A 490 6.31 9.98 9.54
C ALA A 490 7.57 10.59 8.91
N VAL A 491 8.59 9.75 8.71
CA VAL A 491 9.88 10.12 8.10
C VAL A 491 9.93 9.57 6.69
N TYR A 492 10.03 10.42 5.68
CA TYR A 492 10.16 10.02 4.27
C TYR A 492 11.57 10.21 3.73
N GLY A 493 12.45 10.83 4.52
CA GLY A 493 13.79 11.17 4.12
C GLY A 493 14.53 11.85 5.25
N CYS A 494 15.84 11.98 5.10
CA CYS A 494 16.69 12.68 6.03
C CYS A 494 17.98 13.16 5.35
N PHE A 495 18.61 14.14 5.97
CA PHE A 495 19.96 14.56 5.64
C PHE A 495 20.94 13.86 6.56
N ILE A 496 21.99 13.28 5.96
CA ILE A 496 23.13 12.69 6.66
C ILE A 496 24.33 13.58 6.42
N ARG A 497 25.00 14.01 7.49
CA ARG A 497 26.26 14.76 7.41
C ARG A 497 27.37 13.93 8.02
N ILE A 498 28.43 13.76 7.25
CA ILE A 498 29.65 13.05 7.65
C ILE A 498 30.72 14.10 7.85
N GLU A 499 31.40 14.06 8.98
CA GLU A 499 32.36 15.07 9.42
C GLU A 499 33.64 14.44 9.97
N ASN A 500 34.79 14.92 9.52
CA ASN A 500 36.07 14.53 10.10
C ASN A 500 36.55 15.59 11.10
N SER A 501 36.95 15.15 12.29
CA SER A 501 37.50 16.00 13.35
C SER A 501 38.87 16.58 13.02
N ASN A 502 39.64 15.93 12.13
CA ASN A 502 40.97 16.39 11.72
C ASN A 502 40.95 17.48 10.62
N GLY A 503 39.77 18.00 10.27
CA GLY A 503 39.61 19.07 9.28
C GLY A 503 39.68 18.63 7.81
N ALA A 504 39.97 17.37 7.53
CA ALA A 504 40.12 16.88 6.16
C ALA A 504 38.80 16.37 5.57
N ASP A 505 38.61 16.55 4.27
CA ASP A 505 37.41 16.11 3.55
C ASP A 505 37.13 14.60 3.73
N PRO A 506 35.96 14.18 4.25
CA PRO A 506 35.56 12.78 4.38
C PRO A 506 35.68 11.96 3.09
N ALA A 507 35.47 12.58 1.94
CA ALA A 507 35.54 11.91 0.64
C ALA A 507 36.95 11.35 0.32
N LYS A 508 38.00 11.81 1.02
CA LYS A 508 39.35 11.27 0.87
C LYS A 508 39.53 9.91 1.54
N PHE A 509 38.74 9.61 2.57
CA PHE A 509 39.00 8.50 3.51
C PHE A 509 37.95 7.41 3.47
N ILE A 510 36.77 7.67 2.93
CA ILE A 510 35.69 6.68 2.84
C ILE A 510 35.69 6.09 1.43
N LYS A 511 35.72 4.76 1.33
CA LYS A 511 35.64 4.02 0.06
C LYS A 511 34.20 3.86 -0.40
N GLN A 512 33.33 3.55 0.54
CA GLN A 512 31.96 3.14 0.28
C GLN A 512 31.09 3.47 1.50
N LEU A 513 29.86 3.92 1.25
CA LEU A 513 28.78 3.87 2.23
C LEU A 513 27.69 2.98 1.66
N ASP A 514 27.38 1.92 2.38
CA ASP A 514 26.17 1.14 2.16
C ASP A 514 25.11 1.59 3.16
N SER A 515 23.87 1.60 2.72
CA SER A 515 22.74 1.89 3.58
C SER A 515 21.59 0.95 3.27
N GLU A 516 20.87 0.59 4.32
CA GLU A 516 19.64 -0.18 4.24
C GLU A 516 18.53 0.60 4.94
N TRP A 517 17.40 0.73 4.27
CA TRP A 517 16.23 1.43 4.79
C TRP A 517 15.01 0.54 4.69
N ILE A 518 14.39 0.24 5.81
CA ILE A 518 13.13 -0.50 5.85
C ILE A 518 11.99 0.51 5.86
N PHE A 519 10.99 0.32 5.00
CA PHE A 519 9.85 1.22 4.86
C PHE A 519 8.52 0.48 4.83
N GLN A 520 7.43 1.17 5.17
CA GLN A 520 6.07 0.64 5.03
C GLN A 520 5.44 1.04 3.70
N PHE A 521 4.72 0.13 3.06
CA PHE A 521 3.84 0.43 1.94
C PHE A 521 2.52 -0.33 2.07
N ALA A 522 1.49 0.12 1.35
CA ALA A 522 0.21 -0.57 1.24
C ALA A 522 0.29 -1.65 0.14
N PRO A 523 0.19 -2.95 0.48
CA PRO A 523 0.33 -4.03 -0.51
C PRO A 523 -0.70 -3.96 -1.65
N ARG A 524 -1.91 -3.46 -1.37
CA ARG A 524 -2.97 -3.33 -2.37
C ARG A 524 -2.60 -2.32 -3.47
N ALA A 525 -1.90 -1.24 -3.13
CA ALA A 525 -1.54 -0.15 -4.03
C ALA A 525 -0.42 -0.49 -5.02
N LEU A 526 0.39 -1.51 -4.73
CA LEU A 526 1.49 -1.91 -5.60
C LEU A 526 1.04 -3.05 -6.52
N ALA A 527 0.98 -2.76 -7.82
CA ALA A 527 0.59 -3.73 -8.85
C ALA A 527 1.41 -5.03 -8.77
N HIS A 528 0.71 -6.16 -8.78
CA HIS A 528 1.29 -7.49 -8.63
C HIS A 528 0.52 -8.53 -9.44
N VAL A 529 1.08 -9.74 -9.56
CA VAL A 529 0.46 -10.84 -10.30
C VAL A 529 -0.81 -11.29 -9.60
N GLN A 530 -1.89 -11.41 -10.37
CA GLN A 530 -3.20 -11.90 -9.95
C GLN A 530 -3.59 -13.17 -10.74
N SER A 531 -4.77 -13.73 -10.48
CA SER A 531 -5.29 -14.89 -11.20
C SER A 531 -5.59 -14.58 -12.68
N ALA A 532 -5.90 -13.33 -13.01
CA ALA A 532 -6.17 -12.88 -14.38
C ALA A 532 -5.66 -11.45 -14.60
N GLN A 533 -5.67 -10.99 -15.86
CA GLN A 533 -5.33 -9.60 -16.23
C GLN A 533 -3.92 -9.17 -15.77
N ASN A 534 -2.91 -9.97 -16.10
CA ASN A 534 -1.52 -9.72 -15.75
C ASN A 534 -0.76 -8.96 -16.85
N GLN A 535 -1.34 -7.85 -17.33
CA GLN A 535 -0.66 -6.91 -18.22
C GLN A 535 -0.12 -5.74 -17.38
N PHE A 536 1.17 -5.45 -17.49
CA PHE A 536 1.82 -4.38 -16.73
C PHE A 536 2.45 -3.37 -17.66
N GLU A 537 2.52 -2.13 -17.19
CA GLU A 537 3.27 -1.05 -17.80
C GLU A 537 4.35 -0.57 -16.85
N MET A 538 5.57 -0.42 -17.36
CA MET A 538 6.66 0.27 -16.68
C MET A 538 7.07 1.49 -17.49
N LYS A 539 7.09 2.67 -16.87
CA LYS A 539 7.71 3.88 -17.42
C LYS A 539 8.95 4.24 -16.60
N LEU A 540 10.04 4.52 -17.31
CA LEU A 540 11.35 4.89 -16.77
C LEU A 540 11.69 6.31 -17.22
N ASN A 541 12.01 7.19 -16.27
CA ASN A 541 12.41 8.56 -16.56
C ASN A 541 13.68 8.97 -15.80
N PRO A 542 14.77 9.39 -16.48
CA PRO A 542 14.95 9.35 -17.94
C PRO A 542 15.02 7.90 -18.47
N PRO A 543 14.90 7.70 -19.80
CA PRO A 543 15.15 6.40 -20.42
C PRO A 543 16.58 5.90 -20.11
N PRO A 544 16.78 4.59 -19.91
CA PRO A 544 18.13 4.04 -19.71
C PRO A 544 19.05 4.30 -20.91
N PRO A 545 20.34 4.65 -20.69
CA PRO A 545 21.22 5.16 -21.74
C PRO A 545 21.75 4.08 -22.71
N LYS A 546 21.77 2.78 -22.34
CA LYS A 546 22.33 1.69 -23.17
C LYS A 546 21.65 0.33 -22.94
N LYS A 547 21.64 -0.53 -23.97
CA LYS A 547 21.16 -1.92 -23.88
C LYS A 547 22.01 -2.72 -22.87
N GLY A 548 21.36 -3.38 -21.91
CA GLY A 548 22.00 -4.17 -20.84
C GLY A 548 22.30 -3.41 -19.53
N LYS A 549 22.18 -2.07 -19.55
CA LYS A 549 22.16 -1.22 -18.35
C LYS A 549 20.76 -0.63 -18.23
N GLY A 550 19.97 -1.12 -17.29
CA GLY A 550 18.56 -0.78 -17.19
C GLY A 550 17.98 -1.21 -15.86
N LEU A 551 16.66 -1.35 -15.79
CA LEU A 551 15.97 -1.77 -14.58
C LEU A 551 15.77 -3.28 -14.58
N LYS A 552 16.41 -4.00 -13.67
CA LYS A 552 16.07 -5.40 -13.41
C LYS A 552 14.81 -5.44 -12.56
N VAL A 553 13.82 -6.19 -13.02
CA VAL A 553 12.57 -6.47 -12.31
C VAL A 553 12.55 -7.96 -11.94
N GLN A 554 12.08 -8.26 -10.73
CA GLN A 554 11.77 -9.62 -10.32
C GLN A 554 10.42 -9.65 -9.60
N LEU A 555 9.56 -10.56 -10.04
CA LEU A 555 8.26 -10.86 -9.44
C LEU A 555 8.32 -12.28 -8.85
N VAL A 556 7.86 -12.44 -7.61
CA VAL A 556 7.71 -13.74 -6.93
C VAL A 556 6.31 -13.85 -6.36
N TRP A 557 5.63 -14.95 -6.64
CA TRP A 557 4.28 -15.24 -6.13
C TRP A 557 4.10 -16.72 -5.81
N LYS A 558 3.17 -17.02 -4.89
CA LYS A 558 2.72 -18.38 -4.64
C LYS A 558 1.48 -18.67 -5.48
N GLU A 559 1.44 -19.88 -6.01
CA GLU A 559 0.28 -20.47 -6.64
C GLU A 559 -0.19 -21.64 -5.79
N THR A 560 -1.41 -21.54 -5.25
CA THR A 560 -2.10 -22.66 -4.58
C THR A 560 -3.35 -23.06 -5.35
N LYS A 561 -3.85 -24.27 -5.06
CA LYS A 561 -5.16 -24.72 -5.54
C LYS A 561 -6.30 -23.92 -4.91
#